data_AF-A0A2M7TP52-F1
#
_entry.id   AF-A0A2M7TP52-F1
#
_cell.length_a   1.000
_cell.length_b   1.000
_cell.length_c   1.000
_cell.angle_alpha   90.00
_cell.angle_beta   90.00
_cell.angle_gamma   90.00
#
_symmetry.space_group_name_H-M   'P 1'
#
loop_
_entity.id
_entity.type
_entity.pdbx_description
1 polymer ?
#
loop_
_entity_poly.entity_id
_entity_poly.type
_entity_poly.pdbx_seq_one_letter_code
_entity_poly.pdbx_strand_id
1 'polypeptide(L)'
;MAKKENAIFVKFEPNVLYDEKLEDEIKSFGLVRGRRLFTPTSFWIDLTKSEDELLKNFHPKTRYNIRLAQKQGVEVTEDNSDKAFEKYLELTNETSKRQGFYAHTEKYHRLMWKYLKPAGIAHLLVAKYK
;
A
#
# COMPACT_ATOMS: atom_id res chain seq x y z
N MET A 1 -12.93 6.93 26.33
CA MET A 1 -13.50 6.02 25.33
C MET A 1 -13.29 4.55 25.70
N ALA A 2 -12.06 4.05 25.86
CA ALA A 2 -11.81 2.62 26.20
C ALA A 2 -12.58 2.08 27.42
N LYS A 3 -12.63 2.86 28.53
CA LYS A 3 -13.44 2.52 29.71
C LYS A 3 -14.95 2.47 29.43
N LYS A 4 -15.45 3.31 28.51
CA LYS A 4 -16.87 3.36 28.11
C LYS A 4 -17.24 2.15 27.23
N GLU A 5 -16.31 1.71 26.38
CA GLU A 5 -16.50 0.56 25.48
C GLU A 5 -16.16 -0.79 26.14
N ASN A 6 -15.89 -0.81 27.45
CA ASN A 6 -15.47 -2.01 28.20
C ASN A 6 -14.28 -2.74 27.56
N ALA A 7 -13.33 -1.99 26.99
CA ALA A 7 -12.17 -2.56 26.30
C ALA A 7 -11.17 -3.19 27.29
N ILE A 8 -10.66 -4.38 26.95
CA ILE A 8 -9.65 -5.10 27.77
C ILE A 8 -8.29 -4.40 27.69
N PHE A 9 -7.90 -3.90 26.52
CA PHE A 9 -6.69 -3.10 26.31
C PHE A 9 -6.87 -2.17 25.12
N VAL A 10 -5.98 -1.17 25.03
CA VAL A 10 -5.83 -0.31 23.85
C VAL A 10 -4.51 -0.65 23.18
N LYS A 11 -4.53 -0.78 21.85
CA LYS A 11 -3.35 -1.06 21.05
C LYS A 11 -3.30 -0.12 19.87
N PHE A 12 -2.11 0.38 19.57
CA PHE A 12 -1.83 1.19 18.40
C PHE A 12 -0.41 0.90 17.89
N GLU A 13 -0.20 1.11 16.59
CA GLU A 13 1.08 0.96 15.91
C GLU A 13 1.39 2.29 15.23
N PRO A 14 2.14 3.21 15.88
CA PRO A 14 2.36 4.55 15.36
C PRO A 14 3.24 4.50 14.10
N ASN A 15 2.92 5.32 13.11
CA ASN A 15 3.75 5.50 11.92
C ASN A 15 4.91 6.46 12.22
N VAL A 16 5.89 5.96 12.97
CA VAL A 16 7.09 6.69 13.38
C VAL A 16 8.31 5.84 13.11
N LEU A 17 9.44 6.47 12.82
CA LEU A 17 10.72 5.77 12.77
C LEU A 17 11.09 5.29 14.16
N TYR A 18 11.82 4.17 14.20
CA TYR A 18 12.36 3.67 15.45
C TYR A 18 13.37 4.67 16.02
N ASP A 19 13.19 5.01 17.29
CA ASP A 19 14.07 5.83 18.10
C ASP A 19 14.09 5.27 19.52
N GLU A 20 15.29 5.02 20.05
CA GLU A 20 15.47 4.46 21.40
C GLU A 20 14.83 5.36 22.46
N LYS A 21 14.94 6.69 22.30
CA LYS A 21 14.36 7.65 23.25
C LYS A 21 12.83 7.55 23.28
N LEU A 22 12.23 7.43 22.11
CA LEU A 22 10.78 7.24 21.98
C LEU A 22 10.34 5.89 22.56
N GLU A 23 11.14 4.84 22.40
CA GLU A 23 10.84 3.54 23.02
C GLU A 23 10.84 3.63 24.55
N ASP A 24 11.82 4.31 25.14
CA ASP A 24 11.90 4.51 26.59
C ASP A 24 10.75 5.39 27.10
N GLU A 25 10.40 6.45 26.37
CA GLU A 25 9.24 7.29 26.66
C GLU A 25 7.94 6.47 26.65
N ILE A 26 7.72 5.64 25.63
CA ILE A 26 6.56 4.74 25.52
C ILE A 26 6.50 3.78 26.72
N LYS A 27 7.64 3.18 27.10
CA LYS A 27 7.73 2.29 28.27
C LYS A 27 7.41 3.03 29.58
N SER A 28 7.80 4.30 29.70
CA SER A 28 7.55 5.11 30.90
C SER A 28 6.05 5.32 31.17
N PHE A 29 5.22 5.30 30.12
CA PHE A 29 3.76 5.36 30.22
C PHE A 29 3.12 4.00 30.59
N GLY A 30 3.91 2.96 30.84
CA GLY A 30 3.42 1.61 31.14
C GLY A 30 2.92 0.84 29.92
N LEU A 31 3.24 1.30 28.70
CA LEU A 31 2.91 0.56 27.48
C LEU A 31 3.89 -0.60 27.29
N VAL A 32 3.36 -1.72 26.80
CA VAL A 32 4.13 -2.92 26.52
C VAL A 32 4.09 -3.25 25.04
N ARG A 33 5.14 -3.92 24.55
CA ARG A 33 5.22 -4.30 23.15
C ARG A 33 4.21 -5.39 22.82
N GLY A 34 3.26 -5.07 21.94
CA GLY A 34 2.27 -6.02 21.43
C GLY A 34 2.73 -6.78 20.19
N ARG A 35 1.98 -7.83 19.82
CA ARG A 35 2.09 -8.49 18.50
C ARG A 35 1.86 -7.46 17.40
N ARG A 36 2.60 -7.48 16.30
CA ARG A 36 2.41 -6.53 15.19
C ARG A 36 1.20 -6.89 14.31
N LEU A 37 0.45 -5.90 13.85
CA LEU A 37 -0.57 -6.01 12.80
C LEU A 37 0.04 -5.71 11.44
N PHE A 38 0.91 -4.70 11.38
CA PHE A 38 1.58 -4.27 10.16
C PHE A 38 3.02 -4.78 10.08
N THR A 39 3.57 -4.80 8.87
CA THR A 39 4.98 -5.12 8.67
C THR A 39 5.85 -4.02 9.29
N PRO A 40 6.94 -4.37 9.98
CA PRO A 40 7.77 -3.39 10.68
C PRO A 40 8.65 -2.54 9.78
N THR A 41 8.74 -2.92 8.50
CA THR A 41 9.58 -2.27 7.52
C THR A 41 8.71 -1.77 6.38
N SER A 42 9.13 -0.64 5.81
CA SER A 42 8.49 0.02 4.68
C SER A 42 9.56 0.51 3.72
N PHE A 43 9.23 0.61 2.44
CA PHE A 43 10.08 1.25 1.45
C PHE A 43 9.52 2.65 1.15
N TRP A 44 10.36 3.67 1.25
CA TRP A 44 9.96 5.06 0.98
C TRP A 44 10.65 5.58 -0.28
N ILE A 45 9.88 6.31 -1.08
CA ILE A 45 10.37 7.05 -2.24
C ILE A 45 10.07 8.53 -1.97
N ASP A 46 11.12 9.35 -2.00
CA ASP A 46 11.01 10.80 -1.81
C ASP A 46 10.57 11.47 -3.12
N LEU A 47 9.27 11.74 -3.22
CA LEU A 47 8.65 12.35 -4.40
C LEU A 47 8.89 13.88 -4.50
N THR A 48 9.68 14.48 -3.60
CA THR A 48 10.08 15.90 -3.74
C THR A 48 11.16 16.10 -4.81
N LYS A 49 11.83 15.02 -5.23
CA LYS A 49 12.85 15.01 -6.28
C LYS A 49 12.23 15.05 -7.67
N SER A 50 13.01 15.52 -8.64
CA SER A 50 12.61 15.45 -10.05
C SER A 50 12.53 14.00 -10.56
N GLU A 51 11.74 13.76 -11.61
CA GLU A 51 11.63 12.44 -12.23
C GLU A 51 12.98 11.89 -12.70
N ASP A 52 13.84 12.74 -13.27
CA ASP A 52 15.19 12.37 -13.71
C ASP A 52 16.07 11.91 -12.54
N GLU A 53 16.01 12.62 -11.42
CA GLU A 53 16.74 12.24 -10.21
C GLU A 53 16.21 10.95 -9.60
N LEU A 54 14.88 10.77 -9.56
CA LEU A 54 14.24 9.53 -9.10
C LEU A 54 14.71 8.35 -9.95
N LEU A 55 14.56 8.47 -11.27
CA LEU A 55 14.95 7.44 -12.21
C LEU A 55 16.43 7.12 -12.07
N LYS A 56 17.32 8.11 -12.01
CA LYS A 56 18.78 7.90 -11.86
C LYS A 56 19.13 7.06 -10.63
N ASN A 57 18.40 7.24 -9.52
CA ASN A 57 18.62 6.53 -8.27
C ASN A 57 18.00 5.13 -8.22
N PHE A 58 17.12 4.74 -9.15
CA PHE A 58 16.58 3.38 -9.20
C PHE A 58 17.65 2.35 -9.60
N HIS A 59 17.48 1.10 -9.18
CA HIS A 59 18.36 0.00 -9.60
C HIS A 59 18.44 -0.09 -11.14
N PRO A 60 19.62 -0.37 -11.75
CA PRO A 60 19.77 -0.37 -13.21
C PRO A 60 18.75 -1.22 -13.98
N LYS A 61 18.43 -2.42 -13.45
CA LYS A 61 17.41 -3.31 -14.03
C LYS A 61 16.01 -2.70 -14.01
N THR A 62 15.66 -1.96 -12.96
CA THR A 62 14.37 -1.25 -12.86
C THR A 62 14.27 -0.17 -13.93
N ARG A 63 15.30 0.67 -14.07
CA ARG A 63 15.33 1.70 -15.13
C ARG A 63 15.21 1.10 -16.53
N TYR A 64 15.93 0.00 -16.76
CA TYR A 64 15.87 -0.73 -18.03
C TYR A 64 14.45 -1.24 -18.32
N ASN A 65 13.80 -1.89 -17.35
CA ASN A 65 12.46 -2.44 -17.52
C ASN A 65 11.39 -1.36 -17.75
N ILE A 66 11.49 -0.21 -17.08
CA ILE A 66 10.59 0.93 -17.32
C ILE A 66 10.68 1.39 -18.79
N ARG A 67 11.91 1.64 -19.28
CA ARG A 67 12.13 2.04 -20.68
C ARG A 67 11.71 0.98 -21.67
N LEU A 68 11.92 -0.30 -21.34
CA LEU A 68 11.48 -1.40 -22.18
C LEU A 68 9.96 -1.41 -22.29
N ALA A 69 9.23 -1.30 -21.18
CA ALA A 69 7.76 -1.23 -21.20
C ALA A 69 7.25 -0.06 -22.07
N GLN A 70 7.85 1.12 -21.93
CA GLN A 70 7.51 2.29 -22.76
C GLN A 70 7.79 2.02 -24.25
N LYS A 71 8.94 1.43 -24.58
CA LYS A 71 9.29 1.06 -25.96
C LYS A 71 8.34 0.02 -26.55
N GLN A 72 7.82 -0.88 -25.73
CA GLN A 72 6.81 -1.87 -26.12
C GLN A 72 5.39 -1.29 -26.21
N GLY A 73 5.21 0.02 -26.04
CA GLY A 73 3.92 0.69 -26.18
C GLY A 73 2.97 0.46 -25.01
N VAL A 74 3.49 0.17 -23.81
CA VAL A 74 2.68 0.12 -22.60
C VAL A 74 2.29 1.54 -22.20
N GLU A 75 1.00 1.79 -22.08
CA GLU A 75 0.41 3.05 -21.62
C GLU A 75 -0.33 2.83 -20.30
N VAL A 76 -0.15 3.75 -19.35
CA VAL A 76 -0.81 3.71 -18.03
C VAL A 76 -1.76 4.90 -17.93
N THR A 77 -3.01 4.62 -17.58
CA THR A 77 -4.06 5.64 -17.41
C THR A 77 -4.80 5.41 -16.10
N GLU A 78 -5.28 6.48 -15.47
CA GLU A 78 -6.23 6.36 -14.37
C GLU A 78 -7.62 6.00 -14.94
N ASP A 79 -8.19 4.88 -14.50
CA ASP A 79 -9.51 4.40 -14.96
C ASP A 79 -10.28 3.84 -13.76
N ASN A 80 -11.10 4.68 -13.14
CA ASN A 80 -11.92 4.33 -11.98
C ASN A 80 -13.31 3.78 -12.37
N SER A 81 -13.48 3.29 -13.59
CA SER A 81 -14.74 2.68 -14.03
C SER A 81 -15.01 1.37 -13.31
N ASP A 82 -16.29 0.99 -13.22
CA ASP A 82 -16.67 -0.29 -12.63
C ASP A 82 -16.08 -1.46 -13.42
N LYS A 83 -15.95 -1.32 -14.75
CA LYS A 83 -15.28 -2.29 -15.61
C LYS A 83 -13.80 -2.51 -15.22
N ALA A 84 -13.07 -1.42 -14.99
CA ALA A 84 -11.67 -1.51 -14.54
C ALA A 84 -11.57 -2.14 -13.15
N PHE A 85 -12.51 -1.83 -12.26
CA PHE A 85 -12.56 -2.41 -10.93
C PHE A 85 -12.84 -3.92 -10.92
N GLU A 86 -13.78 -4.40 -11.74
CA GLU A 86 -13.99 -5.85 -11.91
C GLU A 86 -12.74 -6.55 -12.46
N LYS A 87 -12.04 -5.92 -13.41
CA LYS A 87 -10.78 -6.47 -13.95
C LYS A 87 -9.68 -6.51 -12.88
N TYR A 88 -9.61 -5.50 -12.01
CA TYR A 88 -8.72 -5.50 -10.86
C TYR A 88 -8.97 -6.69 -9.91
N LEU A 89 -10.23 -7.00 -9.61
CA LEU A 89 -10.59 -8.14 -8.76
C LEU A 89 -10.17 -9.47 -9.39
N GLU A 90 -10.42 -9.64 -10.68
CA GLU A 90 -10.01 -10.80 -11.47
C GLU A 90 -8.48 -10.99 -11.41
N LEU A 91 -7.71 -9.95 -11.76
CA LEU A 91 -6.25 -10.00 -11.80
C LEU A 91 -5.63 -10.22 -10.42
N THR A 92 -6.22 -9.65 -9.38
CA THR A 92 -5.79 -9.87 -7.99
C THR A 92 -5.96 -11.33 -7.60
N ASN A 93 -7.13 -11.92 -7.86
CA ASN A 93 -7.40 -13.33 -7.57
C ASN A 93 -6.47 -14.28 -8.34
N GLU A 94 -6.26 -14.05 -9.63
CA GLU A 94 -5.32 -14.84 -10.43
C GLU A 94 -3.89 -14.76 -9.90
N THR A 95 -3.46 -13.54 -9.53
CA THR A 95 -2.10 -13.31 -9.02
C THR A 95 -1.90 -13.96 -7.65
N SER A 96 -2.86 -13.84 -6.75
CA SER A 96 -2.82 -14.51 -5.44
C SER A 96 -2.76 -16.02 -5.56
N LYS A 97 -3.56 -16.62 -6.45
CA LYS A 97 -3.50 -18.06 -6.72
C LYS A 97 -2.15 -18.48 -7.31
N ARG A 98 -1.64 -17.74 -8.31
CA ARG A 98 -0.37 -18.02 -8.97
C ARG A 98 0.84 -17.90 -8.04
N GLN A 99 0.82 -16.94 -7.13
CA GLN A 99 1.92 -16.65 -6.21
C GLN A 99 1.78 -17.33 -4.84
N GLY A 100 0.62 -17.91 -4.54
CA GLY A 100 0.38 -18.64 -3.29
C GLY A 100 0.28 -17.75 -2.04
N PHE A 101 -0.15 -16.49 -2.18
CA PHE A 101 -0.40 -15.61 -1.03
C PHE A 101 -1.89 -15.34 -0.81
N TYR A 102 -2.25 -15.06 0.44
CA TYR A 102 -3.61 -14.69 0.82
C TYR A 102 -3.84 -13.19 0.57
N ALA A 103 -4.56 -12.85 -0.50
CA ALA A 103 -5.12 -11.51 -0.65
C ALA A 103 -6.33 -11.31 0.28
N HIS A 104 -6.71 -10.04 0.48
CA HIS A 104 -7.98 -9.73 1.08
C HIS A 104 -9.14 -10.23 0.22
N THR A 105 -10.30 -10.45 0.86
CA THR A 105 -11.48 -10.95 0.17
C THR A 105 -12.02 -9.94 -0.83
N GLU A 106 -12.73 -10.40 -1.85
CA GLU A 106 -13.44 -9.52 -2.78
C GLU A 106 -14.35 -8.52 -2.05
N LYS A 107 -15.05 -8.97 -1.01
CA LYS A 107 -15.89 -8.10 -0.15
C LYS A 107 -15.09 -6.95 0.46
N TYR A 108 -13.86 -7.20 0.92
CA TYR A 108 -12.99 -6.15 1.46
C TYR A 108 -12.69 -5.10 0.39
N HIS A 109 -12.28 -5.52 -0.81
CA HIS A 109 -11.97 -4.60 -1.91
C HIS A 109 -13.19 -3.81 -2.36
N ARG A 110 -14.37 -4.45 -2.44
CA ARG A 110 -15.64 -3.77 -2.76
C ARG A 110 -16.01 -2.72 -1.71
N LEU A 111 -15.85 -3.03 -0.42
CA LEU A 111 -16.09 -2.06 0.65
C LEU A 111 -15.10 -0.90 0.60
N MET A 112 -13.81 -1.20 0.42
CA MET A 112 -12.76 -0.19 0.24
C MET A 112 -13.09 0.74 -0.93
N TRP A 113 -13.44 0.18 -2.09
CA TRP A 113 -13.81 0.96 -3.27
C TRP A 113 -15.05 1.81 -3.03
N LYS A 114 -16.10 1.25 -2.45
CA LYS A 114 -17.36 1.95 -2.12
C LYS A 114 -17.13 3.21 -1.28
N TYR A 115 -16.23 3.16 -0.30
CA TYR A 115 -16.03 4.27 0.64
C TYR A 115 -14.87 5.19 0.27
N LEU A 116 -13.76 4.66 -0.27
CA LEU A 116 -12.54 5.45 -0.52
C LEU A 116 -12.49 6.09 -1.91
N LYS A 117 -13.17 5.53 -2.91
CA LYS A 117 -13.26 6.16 -4.25
C LYS A 117 -14.00 7.51 -4.17
N PRO A 118 -15.21 7.62 -3.57
CA PRO A 118 -15.90 8.92 -3.50
C PRO A 118 -15.15 9.95 -2.64
N ALA A 119 -14.28 9.50 -1.73
CA ALA A 119 -13.43 10.35 -0.92
C ALA A 119 -12.16 10.84 -1.66
N GLY A 120 -11.93 10.41 -2.91
CA GLY A 120 -10.72 10.76 -3.67
C GLY A 120 -9.44 10.14 -3.10
N ILE A 121 -9.56 8.99 -2.41
CA ILE A 121 -8.43 8.29 -1.79
C ILE A 121 -8.01 7.07 -2.61
N ALA A 122 -8.97 6.36 -3.20
CA ALA A 122 -8.69 5.15 -4.00
C ALA A 122 -8.76 5.44 -5.50
N HIS A 123 -7.68 5.10 -6.21
CA HIS A 123 -7.53 5.28 -7.66
C HIS A 123 -7.03 3.97 -8.28
N LEU A 124 -7.48 3.66 -9.50
CA LEU A 124 -7.00 2.53 -10.30
C LEU A 124 -6.12 3.04 -11.44
N LEU A 125 -4.87 2.58 -11.46
CA LEU A 125 -3.97 2.77 -12.59
C LEU A 125 -3.99 1.52 -13.47
N VAL A 126 -4.46 1.65 -14.70
CA VAL A 126 -4.60 0.56 -15.67
C VAL A 126 -3.52 0.68 -16.73
N ALA A 127 -2.68 -0.35 -16.82
CA ALA A 127 -1.71 -0.52 -17.89
C ALA A 127 -2.34 -1.28 -19.07
N LYS A 128 -2.18 -0.75 -20.28
CA LYS A 128 -2.63 -1.34 -21.54
C LYS A 128 -1.45 -1.40 -22.50
N TYR A 129 -1.42 -2.41 -23.36
CA TYR A 129 -0.44 -2.53 -24.44
C TYR A 129 -1.19 -2.91 -25.72
N LYS A 130 -0.60 -2.59 -26.89
CA LYS A 130 -1.19 -2.88 -28.20
C LYS A 130 -1.05 -4.34 -28.60
#